data_AF-A0A2E0AN21-F1
#
_entry.id   AF-A0A2E0AN21-F1
#
_cell.length_a   1.000
_cell.length_b   1.000
_cell.length_c   1.000
_cell.angle_alpha   90.00
_cell.angle_beta   90.00
_cell.angle_gamma   90.00
#
_symmetry.space_group_name_H-M   'P 1'
#
loop_
_entity.id
_entity.type
_entity.pdbx_description
1 polymer ?
#
loop_
_entity_poly.entity_id
_entity_poly.type
_entity_poly.pdbx_seq_one_letter_code
_entity_poly.pdbx_strand_id
1 'polypeptide(L)'
;MSNWSSPFPLSADLRKQLEVCGIQRHKGDPSAVEDSSLLLIYRHPASILGHWQCSDAKPLKISTLQKGYKQLLEHRTHGHLVADWRLRGLKTDQILNWLDGGAAPATIARPSVISPLCRLVLLELFRSQPELVDLYQDLELHAELFGSQADSELQQRLQQSCDANELLEEWCSPRRADQSWGNDAERLQRLEHELEHYVLLSREQQQMLKEQNEIGDRALHLASDIKGTVDSD
;
A
#
# COMPACT_ATOMS: atom_id res chain seq x y z
N MET A 1 -27.01 -9.64 7.06
CA MET A 1 -26.23 -8.76 6.15
C MET A 1 -25.15 -9.58 5.43
N SER A 2 -24.83 -9.28 4.17
CA SER A 2 -23.89 -10.13 3.40
C SER A 2 -22.69 -9.38 2.81
N ASN A 3 -22.73 -8.05 2.78
CA ASN A 3 -21.72 -7.25 2.09
C ASN A 3 -21.16 -6.14 2.98
N TRP A 4 -19.89 -5.79 2.77
CA TRP A 4 -19.25 -4.62 3.36
C TRP A 4 -18.68 -3.68 2.30
N SER A 5 -18.67 -2.37 2.59
CA SER A 5 -18.08 -1.34 1.73
C SER A 5 -17.22 -0.37 2.54
N SER A 6 -16.09 0.01 1.97
CA SER A 6 -15.21 1.06 2.49
C SER A 6 -14.53 1.77 1.32
N PRO A 7 -14.51 3.11 1.29
CA PRO A 7 -13.74 3.90 0.33
C PRO A 7 -12.23 3.81 0.59
N PHE A 8 -11.83 3.33 1.77
CA PHE A 8 -10.42 3.18 2.16
C PHE A 8 -10.01 1.70 2.25
N PRO A 9 -8.76 1.36 1.92
CA PRO A 9 -8.22 0.01 2.08
C PRO A 9 -8.25 -0.38 3.57
N LEU A 10 -8.79 -1.55 3.88
CA LEU A 10 -8.80 -2.12 5.23
C LEU A 10 -7.53 -2.94 5.49
N SER A 11 -7.18 -3.14 6.76
CA SER A 11 -6.09 -4.05 7.14
C SER A 11 -6.37 -5.48 6.64
N ALA A 12 -5.31 -6.25 6.41
CA ALA A 12 -5.46 -7.65 5.97
C ALA A 12 -6.22 -8.48 7.02
N ASP A 13 -5.96 -8.24 8.31
CA ASP A 13 -6.58 -8.98 9.40
C ASP A 13 -8.08 -8.75 9.49
N LEU A 14 -8.52 -7.49 9.36
CA LEU A 14 -9.95 -7.17 9.36
C LEU A 14 -10.65 -7.77 8.14
N ARG A 15 -10.01 -7.77 6.96
CA ARG A 15 -10.57 -8.42 5.77
C ARG A 15 -10.77 -9.91 5.98
N LYS A 16 -9.74 -10.60 6.50
CA LYS A 16 -9.83 -12.03 6.83
C LYS A 16 -10.93 -12.30 7.86
N GLN A 17 -11.05 -11.45 8.88
CA GLN A 17 -12.11 -11.58 9.89
C GLN A 17 -13.51 -11.46 9.27
N LEU A 18 -13.73 -10.48 8.39
CA LEU A 18 -15.01 -10.30 7.68
C LEU A 18 -15.31 -11.46 6.74
N GLU A 19 -14.29 -11.99 6.04
CA GLU A 19 -14.41 -13.17 5.18
C GLU A 19 -14.81 -14.42 5.98
N VAL A 20 -14.24 -14.62 7.18
CA VAL A 20 -14.63 -15.72 8.09
C VAL A 20 -16.07 -15.55 8.58
N CYS A 21 -16.55 -14.32 8.74
CA CYS A 21 -17.96 -14.04 9.05
C CYS A 21 -18.88 -14.22 7.81
N GLY A 22 -18.36 -14.62 6.65
CA GLY A 22 -19.12 -14.75 5.41
C GLY A 22 -19.49 -13.43 4.74
N ILE A 23 -18.90 -12.30 5.17
CA ILE A 23 -19.22 -10.97 4.66
C ILE A 23 -18.27 -10.62 3.52
N GLN A 24 -18.80 -10.41 2.33
CA GLN A 24 -18.01 -10.14 1.14
C GLN A 24 -17.86 -8.64 0.87
N ARG A 25 -16.80 -8.26 0.18
CA ARG A 25 -16.64 -6.87 -0.24
C ARG A 25 -17.63 -6.54 -1.36
N HIS A 26 -18.43 -5.51 -1.16
CA HIS A 26 -19.26 -4.94 -2.22
C HIS A 26 -18.37 -4.28 -3.28
N LYS A 27 -18.53 -4.68 -4.54
CA LYS A 27 -17.74 -4.17 -5.67
C LYS A 27 -18.47 -3.09 -6.48
N GLY A 28 -19.75 -2.85 -6.19
CA GLY A 28 -20.60 -1.89 -6.90
C GLY A 28 -20.80 -0.58 -6.14
N ASP A 29 -21.72 0.25 -6.65
CA ASP A 29 -22.20 1.43 -5.96
C ASP A 29 -22.98 0.99 -4.69
N PRO A 30 -22.65 1.51 -3.50
CA PRO A 30 -23.42 1.25 -2.28
C PRO A 30 -24.91 1.55 -2.41
N SER A 31 -25.30 2.49 -3.27
CA SER A 31 -26.70 2.90 -3.51
C SER A 31 -27.55 1.86 -4.23
N ALA A 32 -26.91 0.87 -4.87
CA ALA A 32 -27.60 -0.18 -5.63
C ALA A 32 -28.02 -1.38 -4.77
N VAL A 33 -27.73 -1.34 -3.47
CA VAL A 33 -27.98 -2.42 -2.53
C VAL A 33 -29.27 -2.13 -1.75
N GLU A 34 -30.08 -3.16 -1.50
CA GLU A 34 -31.30 -3.01 -0.68
C GLU A 34 -30.97 -2.42 0.70
N ASP A 35 -31.85 -1.53 1.17
CA ASP A 35 -31.73 -0.85 2.44
C ASP A 35 -31.46 -1.84 3.58
N SER A 36 -30.51 -1.50 4.45
CA SER A 36 -30.16 -2.24 5.68
C SER A 36 -29.41 -3.56 5.47
N SER A 37 -28.75 -3.77 4.32
CA SER A 37 -27.97 -4.99 4.07
C SER A 37 -26.45 -4.78 3.96
N LEU A 38 -25.98 -3.54 4.11
CA LEU A 38 -24.58 -3.15 3.88
C LEU A 38 -23.85 -2.71 5.15
N LEU A 39 -22.70 -3.31 5.43
CA LEU A 39 -21.77 -2.85 6.47
C LEU A 39 -20.84 -1.76 5.90
N LEU A 40 -21.03 -0.52 6.32
CA LEU A 40 -20.20 0.61 5.94
C LEU A 40 -19.07 0.79 6.95
N ILE A 41 -17.83 0.71 6.48
CA ILE A 41 -16.65 0.78 7.34
C ILE A 41 -15.89 2.06 7.02
N TYR A 42 -15.79 2.95 8.02
CA TYR A 42 -14.89 4.10 7.94
C TYR A 42 -13.58 3.82 8.67
N ARG A 43 -12.54 4.55 8.28
CA ARG A 43 -11.22 4.46 8.91
C ARG A 43 -10.84 5.77 9.57
N HIS A 44 -10.19 5.66 10.71
CA HIS A 44 -9.60 6.80 11.40
C HIS A 44 -8.54 7.49 10.51
N PRO A 45 -8.49 8.83 10.43
CA PRO A 45 -7.57 9.58 9.56
C PRO A 45 -6.10 9.16 9.68
N ALA A 46 -5.62 8.95 10.91
CA ALA A 46 -4.25 8.48 11.15
C ALA A 46 -3.97 7.09 10.56
N SER A 47 -4.96 6.19 10.59
CA SER A 47 -4.81 4.84 10.06
C SER A 47 -4.78 4.84 8.53
N ILE A 48 -5.46 5.80 7.89
CA ILE A 48 -5.37 6.03 6.45
C ILE A 48 -3.97 6.54 6.11
N LEU A 49 -3.48 7.58 6.79
CA LEU A 49 -2.13 8.10 6.54
C LEU A 49 -1.05 7.02 6.73
N GLY A 50 -1.11 6.27 7.82
CA GLY A 50 -0.17 5.19 8.08
C GLY A 50 -0.19 4.11 7.00
N HIS A 51 -1.37 3.76 6.47
CA HIS A 51 -1.46 2.82 5.36
C HIS A 51 -0.84 3.37 4.07
N TRP A 52 -1.12 4.63 3.72
CA TRP A 52 -0.58 5.25 2.51
C TRP A 52 0.92 5.54 2.61
N GLN A 53 1.43 5.77 3.82
CA GLN A 53 2.85 5.94 4.05
C GLN A 53 3.65 4.69 3.64
N CYS A 54 3.08 3.51 3.83
CA CYS A 54 3.70 2.22 3.52
C CYS A 54 3.21 1.60 2.19
N SER A 55 2.47 2.35 1.37
CA SER A 55 1.87 1.84 0.13
C SER A 55 2.56 2.42 -1.11
N ASP A 56 2.76 1.59 -2.13
CA ASP A 56 3.21 1.99 -3.48
C ASP A 56 2.11 2.69 -4.30
N ALA A 57 0.97 3.00 -3.67
CA ALA A 57 -0.15 3.66 -4.33
C ALA A 57 0.17 5.12 -4.72
N LYS A 58 -0.67 5.66 -5.61
CA LYS A 58 -0.64 7.08 -5.96
C LYS A 58 -0.71 7.95 -4.69
N PRO A 59 -0.02 9.11 -4.67
CA PRO A 59 -0.07 10.03 -3.54
C PRO A 59 -1.50 10.33 -3.10
N LEU A 60 -1.75 10.24 -1.80
CA LEU A 60 -3.04 10.53 -1.22
C LEU A 60 -3.35 12.02 -1.42
N LYS A 61 -4.50 12.30 -2.05
CA LYS A 61 -5.03 13.65 -2.19
C LYS A 61 -6.08 13.91 -1.12
N ILE A 62 -6.15 15.16 -0.64
CA ILE A 62 -7.16 15.55 0.36
C ILE A 62 -8.58 15.35 -0.19
N SER A 63 -8.80 15.62 -1.48
CA SER A 63 -10.06 15.37 -2.16
C SER A 63 -10.51 13.90 -2.08
N THR A 64 -9.58 12.95 -2.02
CA THR A 64 -9.88 11.52 -1.88
C THR A 64 -10.41 11.22 -0.48
N LEU A 65 -9.83 11.82 0.56
CA LEU A 65 -10.31 11.70 1.94
C LEU A 65 -11.72 12.28 2.09
N GLN A 66 -11.91 13.52 1.64
CA GLN A 66 -13.20 14.21 1.69
C GLN A 66 -14.28 13.43 0.94
N LYS A 67 -13.99 13.00 -0.29
CA LYS A 67 -14.94 12.19 -1.09
C LYS A 67 -15.28 10.88 -0.39
N GLY A 68 -14.30 10.19 0.19
CA GLY A 68 -14.53 8.95 0.91
C GLY A 68 -15.45 9.13 2.12
N TYR A 69 -15.20 10.15 2.96
CA TYR A 69 -16.08 10.42 4.11
C TYR A 69 -17.48 10.89 3.70
N LYS A 70 -17.59 11.79 2.71
CA LYS A 70 -18.89 12.20 2.17
C LYS A 70 -19.70 11.02 1.64
N GLN A 71 -19.05 10.13 0.87
CA GLN A 71 -19.69 8.94 0.34
C GLN A 71 -20.26 8.04 1.46
N LEU A 72 -19.51 7.84 2.55
CA LEU A 72 -20.00 7.04 3.68
C LEU A 72 -21.19 7.69 4.39
N LEU A 73 -21.18 9.02 4.55
CA LEU A 73 -22.29 9.77 5.12
C LEU A 73 -23.53 9.73 4.23
N GLU A 74 -23.37 9.84 2.92
CA GLU A 74 -24.47 9.75 1.94
C GLU A 74 -25.14 8.37 1.98
N HIS A 75 -24.37 7.30 2.14
CA HIS A 75 -24.92 5.94 2.14
C HIS A 75 -25.31 5.42 3.52
N ARG A 76 -25.17 6.21 4.60
CA ARG A 76 -25.42 5.75 5.99
C ARG A 76 -26.78 5.11 6.24
N THR A 77 -27.79 5.41 5.42
CA THR A 77 -29.14 4.82 5.51
C THR A 77 -29.21 3.39 5.00
N HIS A 78 -28.24 2.93 4.21
CA HIS A 78 -28.24 1.62 3.56
C HIS A 78 -27.68 0.50 4.47
N GLY A 79 -27.22 0.83 5.69
CA GLY A 79 -26.88 -0.16 6.71
C GLY A 79 -26.01 0.38 7.84
N HIS A 80 -25.25 -0.48 8.49
CA HIS A 80 -24.52 -0.14 9.71
C HIS A 80 -23.22 0.60 9.39
N LEU A 81 -23.03 1.79 9.95
CA LEU A 81 -21.80 2.55 9.85
C LEU A 81 -20.90 2.30 11.06
N VAL A 82 -19.69 1.77 10.86
CA VAL A 82 -18.80 1.37 11.96
C VAL A 82 -17.35 1.74 11.67
N ALA A 83 -16.60 2.09 12.72
CA ALA A 83 -15.17 2.33 12.61
C ALA A 83 -14.37 1.02 12.50
N ASP A 84 -13.33 1.02 11.68
CA ASP A 84 -12.42 -0.12 11.51
C ASP A 84 -11.77 -0.60 12.82
N TRP A 85 -11.38 0.34 13.69
CA TRP A 85 -10.76 0.02 14.98
C TRP A 85 -11.75 -0.60 15.97
N ARG A 86 -13.04 -0.25 15.91
CA ARG A 86 -14.09 -0.87 16.75
C ARG A 86 -14.33 -2.32 16.34
N LEU A 87 -14.44 -2.58 15.03
CA LEU A 87 -14.61 -3.93 14.49
C LEU A 87 -13.43 -4.85 14.82
N ARG A 88 -12.19 -4.34 14.73
CA ARG A 88 -11.00 -5.10 15.11
C ARG A 88 -10.98 -5.54 16.58
N GLY A 89 -11.70 -4.83 17.45
CA GLY A 89 -11.83 -5.18 18.87
C GLY A 89 -12.84 -6.29 19.16
N LEU A 90 -13.65 -6.69 18.18
CA LEU A 90 -14.69 -7.70 18.34
C LEU A 90 -14.19 -9.09 17.93
N LYS A 91 -14.77 -10.12 18.54
CA LYS A 91 -14.60 -11.51 18.09
C LYS A 91 -15.55 -11.81 16.92
N THR A 92 -15.18 -12.77 16.07
CA THR A 92 -16.01 -13.23 14.94
C THR A 92 -17.45 -13.55 15.36
N ASP A 93 -17.65 -14.30 16.45
CA ASP A 93 -18.99 -14.67 16.94
C ASP A 93 -19.83 -13.46 17.37
N GLN A 94 -19.18 -12.42 17.89
CA GLN A 94 -19.85 -11.17 18.28
C GLN A 94 -20.31 -10.38 17.06
N ILE A 95 -19.49 -10.36 16.00
CA ILE A 95 -19.84 -9.72 14.73
C ILE A 95 -21.02 -10.46 14.09
N LEU A 96 -20.98 -11.80 14.04
CA LEU A 96 -22.05 -12.61 13.48
C LEU A 96 -23.38 -12.40 14.22
N ASN A 97 -23.36 -12.55 15.56
CA ASN A 97 -24.57 -12.37 16.38
C ASN A 97 -25.19 -10.97 16.20
N TRP A 98 -24.35 -9.93 16.11
CA TRP A 98 -24.82 -8.57 15.87
C TRP A 98 -25.45 -8.40 14.48
N LEU A 99 -24.80 -8.92 13.43
CA LEU A 99 -25.30 -8.82 12.06
C LEU A 99 -26.56 -9.66 11.79
N ASP A 100 -26.82 -10.65 12.64
CA ASP A 100 -28.05 -11.47 12.65
C ASP A 100 -29.19 -10.79 13.45
N GLY A 101 -29.00 -9.55 13.90
CA GLY A 101 -30.00 -8.77 14.64
C GLY A 101 -29.94 -8.94 16.16
N GLY A 102 -28.89 -9.56 16.67
CA GLY A 102 -28.61 -9.65 18.10
C GLY A 102 -28.21 -8.31 18.72
N ALA A 103 -27.99 -8.32 20.03
CA ALA A 103 -27.60 -7.11 20.77
C ALA A 103 -26.25 -6.56 20.28
N ALA A 104 -26.14 -5.22 20.22
CA ALA A 104 -24.89 -4.55 19.89
C ALA A 104 -23.78 -4.99 20.87
N PRO A 105 -22.62 -5.43 20.36
CA PRO A 105 -21.55 -5.91 21.20
C PRO A 105 -20.92 -4.74 21.97
N ALA A 106 -20.25 -5.05 23.08
CA ALA A 106 -19.39 -4.09 23.75
C ALA A 106 -17.97 -4.22 23.20
N THR A 107 -17.42 -3.15 22.65
CA THR A 107 -16.01 -3.08 22.25
C THR A 107 -15.20 -2.36 23.32
N ILE A 108 -14.04 -2.91 23.64
CA ILE A 108 -13.03 -2.26 24.49
C ILE A 108 -11.89 -1.66 23.66
N ALA A 109 -12.02 -1.70 22.33
CA ALA A 109 -11.03 -1.11 21.45
C ALA A 109 -10.89 0.38 21.72
N ARG A 110 -9.68 0.90 21.49
CA ARG A 110 -9.39 2.33 21.56
C ARG A 110 -9.10 2.85 20.14
N PRO A 111 -9.31 4.16 19.90
CA PRO A 111 -8.87 4.80 18.68
C PRO A 111 -7.40 4.50 18.39
N SER A 112 -7.05 4.51 17.10
CA SER A 112 -5.70 4.16 16.68
C SER A 112 -4.67 5.13 17.23
N VAL A 113 -3.54 4.61 17.70
CA VAL A 113 -2.39 5.42 18.12
C VAL A 113 -1.88 6.23 16.92
N ILE A 114 -1.67 7.53 17.13
CA ILE A 114 -1.23 8.45 16.10
C ILE A 114 0.28 8.64 16.25
N SER A 115 1.05 8.22 15.25
CA SER A 115 2.50 8.41 15.27
C SER A 115 2.88 9.89 15.21
N PRO A 116 4.04 10.29 15.78
CA PRO A 116 4.61 11.64 15.68
C PRO A 116 4.46 12.30 14.31
N LEU A 117 4.89 11.63 13.25
CA LEU A 117 4.85 12.19 11.90
C LEU A 117 3.42 12.27 11.36
N CYS A 118 2.60 11.24 11.58
CA CYS A 118 1.18 11.28 11.21
C CYS A 118 0.45 12.43 11.91
N ARG A 119 0.81 12.71 13.17
CA ARG A 119 0.25 13.82 13.94
C ARG A 119 0.53 15.17 13.29
N LEU A 120 1.79 15.43 12.91
CA LEU A 120 2.16 16.68 12.22
C LEU A 120 1.42 16.84 10.89
N VAL A 121 1.32 15.77 10.11
CA VAL A 121 0.59 15.79 8.84
C VAL A 121 -0.90 16.05 9.06
N LEU A 122 -1.54 15.39 10.03
CA LEU A 122 -2.95 15.61 10.34
C LEU A 122 -3.23 17.00 10.88
N LEU A 123 -2.36 17.54 11.73
CA LEU A 123 -2.47 18.91 12.22
C LEU A 123 -2.48 19.91 11.07
N GLU A 124 -1.53 19.80 10.14
CA GLU A 124 -1.46 20.71 9.00
C GLU A 124 -2.66 20.52 8.06
N LEU A 125 -3.07 19.27 7.85
CA LEU A 125 -4.20 18.93 7.00
C LEU A 125 -5.51 19.49 7.58
N PHE A 126 -5.75 19.34 8.88
CA PHE A 126 -6.95 19.88 9.53
C PHE A 126 -6.93 21.40 9.65
N ARG A 127 -5.75 22.00 9.80
CA ARG A 127 -5.60 23.47 9.76
C ARG A 127 -5.93 24.04 8.38
N SER A 128 -5.48 23.38 7.31
CA SER A 128 -5.72 23.83 5.93
C SER A 128 -7.11 23.45 5.40
N GLN A 129 -7.72 22.39 5.94
CA GLN A 129 -9.00 21.84 5.49
C GLN A 129 -9.87 21.43 6.70
N PRO A 130 -10.45 22.40 7.42
CA PRO A 130 -11.24 22.14 8.62
C PRO A 130 -12.46 21.26 8.37
N GLU A 131 -13.06 21.35 7.17
CA GLU A 131 -14.20 20.52 6.74
C GLU A 131 -13.93 19.01 6.89
N LEU A 132 -12.67 18.56 6.80
CA LEU A 132 -12.37 17.14 6.96
C LEU A 132 -12.57 16.67 8.40
N VAL A 133 -12.33 17.55 9.38
CA VAL A 133 -12.61 17.25 10.79
C VAL A 133 -14.11 17.11 10.98
N ASP A 134 -14.89 18.04 10.44
CA ASP A 134 -16.35 18.03 10.55
C ASP A 134 -16.91 16.73 9.95
N LEU A 135 -16.47 16.36 8.75
CA LEU A 135 -16.86 15.09 8.12
C LEU A 135 -16.51 13.86 8.96
N TYR A 136 -15.35 13.85 9.61
CA TYR A 136 -14.96 12.75 10.48
C TYR A 136 -15.82 12.70 11.76
N GLN A 137 -16.11 13.85 12.36
CA GLN A 137 -16.96 13.93 13.54
C GLN A 137 -18.41 13.55 13.22
N ASP A 138 -18.91 13.94 12.04
CA ASP A 138 -20.22 13.52 11.54
C ASP A 138 -20.28 12.00 11.37
N LEU A 139 -19.21 11.36 10.89
CA LEU A 139 -19.14 9.90 10.80
C LEU A 139 -19.21 9.27 12.20
N GLU A 140 -18.45 9.77 13.18
CA GLU A 140 -18.50 9.29 14.56
C GLU A 140 -19.89 9.48 15.20
N LEU A 141 -20.60 10.57 14.89
CA LEU A 141 -21.94 10.84 15.39
C LEU A 141 -22.98 9.81 14.90
N HIS A 142 -22.85 9.37 13.65
CA HIS A 142 -23.78 8.43 13.03
C HIS A 142 -23.32 6.97 13.14
N ALA A 143 -22.15 6.72 13.72
CA ALA A 143 -21.58 5.38 13.79
C ALA A 143 -22.15 4.56 14.95
N GLU A 144 -22.10 3.24 14.78
CA GLU A 144 -22.28 2.33 15.90
C GLU A 144 -21.04 2.31 16.78
N LEU A 145 -21.25 2.69 18.04
CA LEU A 145 -20.16 2.88 18.99
C LEU A 145 -19.88 1.63 19.82
N PHE A 146 -20.74 0.60 19.80
CA PHE A 146 -20.53 -0.65 20.55
C PHE A 146 -20.20 -0.42 22.02
N GLY A 147 -20.94 0.49 22.68
CA GLY A 147 -20.72 0.86 24.09
C GLY A 147 -19.49 1.72 24.37
N SER A 148 -18.67 2.05 23.35
CA SER A 148 -17.61 3.05 23.46
C SER A 148 -18.16 4.46 23.23
N GLN A 149 -17.32 5.49 23.47
CA GLN A 149 -17.65 6.87 23.13
C GLN A 149 -17.20 7.20 21.70
N ALA A 150 -17.84 8.20 21.09
CA ALA A 150 -17.37 8.82 19.86
C ALA A 150 -15.99 9.45 20.09
N ASP A 151 -15.16 9.49 19.05
CA ASP A 151 -13.79 10.02 19.14
C ASP A 151 -13.73 11.56 19.13
N SER A 152 -14.34 12.19 20.13
CA SER A 152 -14.36 13.65 20.28
C SER A 152 -13.00 14.25 20.65
N GLU A 153 -12.08 13.43 21.17
CA GLU A 153 -10.77 13.86 21.66
C GLU A 153 -9.68 13.88 20.57
N LEU A 154 -10.01 13.57 19.31
CA LEU A 154 -9.03 13.52 18.21
C LEU A 154 -8.18 14.79 18.14
N GLN A 155 -8.80 15.97 18.17
CA GLN A 155 -8.07 17.24 18.09
C GLN A 155 -7.14 17.45 19.29
N GLN A 156 -7.58 17.08 20.49
CA GLN A 156 -6.74 17.18 21.69
C GLN A 156 -5.55 16.24 21.60
N ARG A 157 -5.75 14.98 21.17
CA ARG A 157 -4.65 14.02 20.95
C ARG A 157 -3.66 14.51 19.89
N LEU A 158 -4.13 15.24 18.88
CA LEU A 158 -3.26 15.82 17.86
C LEU A 158 -2.44 17.01 18.40
N GLN A 159 -2.94 17.77 19.35
CA GLN A 159 -2.26 18.93 19.94
C GLN A 159 -1.24 18.56 21.04
N GLN A 160 -1.24 17.31 21.50
CA GLN A 160 -0.27 16.84 22.50
C GLN A 160 1.16 16.98 21.98
N SER A 161 2.07 17.42 22.87
CA SER A 161 3.50 17.50 22.57
C SER A 161 4.03 16.14 22.13
N CYS A 162 4.94 16.17 21.16
CA CYS A 162 5.67 15.00 20.70
C CYS A 162 7.12 15.11 21.17
N ASP A 163 7.73 13.98 21.53
CA ASP A 163 9.18 13.94 21.71
C ASP A 163 9.86 14.19 20.35
N ALA A 164 10.80 15.13 20.32
CA ALA A 164 11.58 15.45 19.14
C ALA A 164 12.45 14.26 18.70
N ASN A 165 12.92 13.44 19.64
CA ASN A 165 13.71 12.25 19.33
C ASN A 165 12.85 11.19 18.64
N GLU A 166 11.65 10.90 19.14
CA GLU A 166 10.71 9.97 18.50
C GLU A 166 10.36 10.42 17.07
N LEU A 167 10.16 11.73 16.87
CA LEU A 167 9.91 12.28 15.54
C LEU A 167 11.09 12.09 14.59
N LEU A 168 12.31 12.39 15.06
CA LEU A 168 13.53 12.21 14.27
C LEU A 168 13.79 10.74 13.96
N GLU A 169 13.58 9.84 14.91
CA GLU A 169 13.66 8.39 14.70
C GLU A 169 12.66 7.94 13.64
N GLU A 170 11.40 8.37 13.71
CA GLU A 170 10.38 8.01 12.72
C GLU A 170 10.65 8.61 11.34
N TRP A 171 11.21 9.83 11.26
CA TRP A 171 11.60 10.47 10.00
C TRP A 171 12.81 9.80 9.36
N CYS A 172 13.85 9.51 10.14
CA CYS A 172 15.08 8.86 9.70
C CYS A 172 14.90 7.35 9.49
N SER A 173 13.84 6.76 10.05
CA SER A 173 13.49 5.37 9.83
C SER A 173 13.41 5.13 8.32
N PRO A 174 14.10 4.12 7.78
CA PRO A 174 14.10 3.77 6.36
C PRO A 174 12.73 3.25 5.92
N ARG A 175 11.71 4.10 5.87
CA ARG A 175 10.31 3.72 5.56
C ARG A 175 10.09 3.31 4.10
N ARG A 176 11.12 3.47 3.26
CA ARG A 176 11.20 2.97 1.89
C ARG A 176 12.52 2.26 1.56
N ALA A 177 13.40 2.03 2.54
CA ALA A 177 14.75 1.52 2.23
C ALA A 177 14.86 -0.01 2.24
N ASP A 178 13.75 -0.74 2.33
CA ASP A 178 13.75 -2.18 2.09
C ASP A 178 13.78 -2.56 0.60
N GLN A 179 13.84 -1.59 -0.33
CA GLN A 179 13.93 -1.92 -1.77
C GLN A 179 15.02 -1.22 -2.59
N SER A 180 15.71 -0.19 -2.10
CA SER A 180 16.59 0.59 -2.99
C SER A 180 18.01 0.73 -2.49
N TRP A 181 18.30 1.27 -1.31
CA TRP A 181 19.70 1.64 -1.03
C TRP A 181 20.66 0.45 -0.81
N GLY A 182 20.22 -0.62 -0.12
CA GLY A 182 21.03 -1.83 0.06
C GLY A 182 21.09 -2.70 -1.20
N ASN A 183 19.95 -2.88 -1.86
CA ASN A 183 19.86 -3.68 -3.09
C ASN A 183 20.44 -2.97 -4.30
N ASP A 184 20.40 -1.65 -4.41
CA ASP A 184 20.91 -0.93 -5.58
C ASP A 184 22.43 -0.89 -5.59
N ALA A 185 23.10 -0.78 -4.43
CA ALA A 185 24.55 -0.90 -4.38
C ALA A 185 25.00 -2.32 -4.77
N GLU A 186 24.37 -3.36 -4.23
CA GLU A 186 24.65 -4.74 -4.61
C GLU A 186 24.26 -5.05 -6.06
N ARG A 187 23.15 -4.48 -6.56
CA ARG A 187 22.68 -4.65 -7.93
C ARG A 187 23.57 -3.90 -8.91
N LEU A 188 24.04 -2.70 -8.56
CA LEU A 188 25.04 -1.97 -9.33
C LEU A 188 26.35 -2.75 -9.39
N GLN A 189 26.79 -3.32 -8.27
CA GLN A 189 27.99 -4.14 -8.23
C GLN A 189 27.85 -5.43 -9.06
N ARG A 190 26.67 -6.08 -9.05
CA ARG A 190 26.38 -7.23 -9.91
C ARG A 190 26.36 -6.84 -11.38
N LEU A 191 25.71 -5.72 -11.74
CA LEU A 191 25.67 -5.21 -13.10
C LEU A 191 27.06 -4.81 -13.61
N GLU A 192 27.88 -4.20 -12.75
CA GLU A 192 29.27 -3.87 -13.05
C GLU A 192 30.07 -5.14 -13.37
N HIS A 193 29.94 -6.17 -12.53
CA HIS A 193 30.62 -7.45 -12.76
C HIS A 193 30.14 -8.17 -14.03
N GLU A 194 28.83 -8.15 -14.31
CA GLU A 194 28.26 -8.69 -15.55
C GLU A 194 28.79 -7.94 -16.78
N LEU A 195 28.86 -6.61 -16.73
CA LEU A 195 29.40 -5.79 -17.82
C LEU A 195 30.88 -6.07 -18.07
N GLU A 196 31.70 -6.18 -17.01
CA GLU A 196 33.10 -6.56 -17.13
C GLU A 196 33.26 -7.92 -17.81
N HIS A 197 32.44 -8.90 -17.41
CA HIS A 197 32.42 -10.23 -18.01
C HIS A 197 32.05 -10.18 -19.50
N TYR A 198 31.02 -9.41 -19.89
CA TYR A 198 30.66 -9.24 -21.30
C TYR A 198 31.75 -8.56 -22.13
N VAL A 199 32.47 -7.59 -21.56
CA VAL A 199 33.59 -6.93 -22.24
C VAL A 199 34.74 -7.90 -22.48
N LEU A 200 35.07 -8.76 -21.49
CA LEU A 200 36.08 -9.80 -21.64
C LEU A 200 35.69 -10.82 -22.72
N LEU A 201 34.46 -11.32 -22.66
CA LEU A 201 33.94 -12.29 -23.64
C LEU A 201 33.94 -11.72 -25.06
N SER A 202 33.57 -10.45 -25.23
CA SER A 202 33.60 -9.77 -26.53
C SER A 202 35.03 -9.68 -27.10
N ARG A 203 36.03 -9.42 -26.25
CA ARG A 203 37.44 -9.39 -26.67
C ARG A 203 37.94 -10.76 -27.12
N GLU A 204 37.61 -11.81 -26.36
CA GLU A 204 37.97 -13.19 -26.75
C GLU A 204 37.32 -13.59 -28.07
N GLN A 205 36.04 -13.26 -28.27
CA GLN A 205 35.35 -13.55 -29.52
C GLN A 205 35.97 -12.81 -30.71
N GLN A 206 36.35 -11.53 -30.54
CA GLN A 206 37.06 -10.78 -31.57
C GLN A 206 38.43 -11.37 -31.89
N GLN A 207 39.14 -11.91 -30.90
CA GLN A 207 40.43 -12.56 -31.10
C GLN A 207 40.28 -13.87 -31.90
N MET A 208 39.31 -14.72 -31.53
CA MET A 208 39.01 -15.94 -32.28
C MET A 208 38.60 -15.66 -33.74
N LEU A 209 37.84 -14.59 -33.99
CA LEU A 209 37.48 -14.20 -35.36
C LEU A 209 38.71 -13.75 -36.17
N LYS A 210 39.66 -13.04 -35.56
CA LYS A 210 40.92 -12.69 -36.21
C LYS A 210 41.74 -13.92 -36.55
N GLU A 211 41.88 -14.86 -35.61
CA GLU A 211 42.59 -16.11 -35.83
C GLU A 211 41.95 -16.96 -36.94
N GLN A 212 40.61 -17.03 -36.99
CA GLN A 212 39.91 -17.70 -38.09
C GLN A 212 40.16 -17.03 -39.44
N ASN A 213 40.13 -15.69 -39.50
CA ASN A 213 40.42 -14.97 -40.73
C ASN A 213 41.87 -15.19 -41.17
N GLU A 214 42.83 -15.16 -40.26
CA GLU A 214 44.24 -15.43 -40.58
C GLU A 214 44.46 -16.85 -41.08
N ILE A 215 43.79 -17.84 -40.49
CA ILE A 215 43.84 -19.24 -40.97
C ILE A 215 43.17 -19.36 -42.34
N GLY A 216 42.03 -18.68 -42.55
CA GLY A 216 41.33 -18.63 -43.83
C GLY A 216 42.18 -18.02 -44.94
N ASP A 217 42.83 -16.89 -44.66
CA ASP A 217 43.73 -16.20 -45.59
C ASP A 217 44.94 -17.08 -45.92
N ARG A 218 45.55 -17.75 -44.93
CA ARG A 218 46.64 -18.70 -45.17
C ARG A 218 46.20 -19.90 -46.01
N ALA A 219 45.01 -20.45 -45.77
CA ALA A 219 44.47 -21.55 -46.54
C ALA A 219 44.19 -21.14 -47.99
N LEU A 220 43.69 -19.92 -48.23
CA LEU A 220 43.48 -19.36 -49.56
C LEU A 220 44.81 -19.15 -50.30
N HIS A 221 45.84 -18.62 -49.62
CA HIS A 221 47.19 -18.47 -50.18
C HIS A 221 47.80 -19.82 -50.58
N LEU A 222 47.72 -20.84 -49.71
CA LEU A 222 48.21 -22.18 -50.01
C LEU A 222 47.44 -22.82 -51.18
N ALA A 223 46.12 -22.59 -51.27
CA ALA A 223 45.31 -23.07 -52.39
C ALA A 223 45.65 -22.36 -53.71
N SER A 224 46.00 -21.06 -53.70
CA SER A 224 46.47 -20.36 -54.89
C SER A 224 47.86 -20.82 -55.36
N ASP A 225 48.77 -21.13 -54.43
CA ASP A 225 50.11 -21.62 -54.74
C ASP A 225 50.07 -23.00 -55.40
N ILE A 226 49.20 -23.90 -54.91
CA ILE A 226 48.98 -25.23 -55.51
C ILE A 226 48.39 -25.11 -56.92
N LYS A 227 47.49 -24.16 -57.16
CA LYS A 227 46.88 -23.95 -58.49
C LYS A 227 47.89 -23.36 -59.50
N GLY A 228 48.76 -22.45 -59.06
CA GLY A 228 49.84 -21.91 -59.90
C GLY A 228 50.89 -22.95 -60.31
N THR A 229 51.13 -23.97 -59.48
CA THR A 229 52.03 -25.09 -59.83
C THR A 229 51.43 -26.11 -60.80
N VAL A 230 50.09 -26.17 -60.95
CA VAL A 230 49.42 -27.10 -61.87
C VAL A 230 49.26 -26.53 -63.28
N ASP A 231 49.26 -25.20 -63.43
CA ASP A 231 49.18 -24.52 -64.74
C ASP A 231 50.56 -24.29 -65.42
N SER A 232 51.66 -24.83 -64.85
CA SER A 232 53.04 -24.67 -65.36
C SER A 232 53.71 -25.98 -65.83
N ASP A 233 52.97 -27.08 -65.93
CA ASP A 233 53.37 -28.33 -66.62
C ASP A 233 52.53 -28.53 -67.90
#